data_AF-A0A117E0B8-F1
#
_entry.id   AF-A0A117E0B8-F1
#
_cell.length_a   1.000
_cell.length_b   1.000
_cell.length_c   1.000
_cell.angle_alpha   90.00
_cell.angle_beta   90.00
_cell.angle_gamma   90.00
#
_symmetry.space_group_name_H-M   'P 1'
#
loop_
_entity.id
_entity.type
_entity.pdbx_description
1 polymer ?
#
loop_
_entity_poly.entity_id
_entity_poly.type
_entity_poly.pdbx_seq_one_letter_code
_entity_poly.pdbx_strand_id
1 'polypeptide(L)'
;MLPTPCTSHVSFDTIYEPSEDSYLFLDTLSSSSESAWLTNHFSPSTTSPSPLLLEVGTGSGVVLAFLTANSHHILGRTDVLALGTDVNRNACLATRQTVLKAIEEQQQQTQQSQSVSTDESKTSQIKSLISSTLTSDLASPIRPHSIDILLFNPPYVPTPELPRLPSKEDNDEGDKEGGMSRSEKFERESYFLSLTYAGGKDGMEITERLLADIPRVLSERGVAYVLLCAQNRPMEVVERIVGWDGDLEGARWCAELVGSSGVQAGWEKLVIVRVWREFTSSSSAS
;
A
#
# COMPACT_ATOMS: atom_id res chain seq x y z
N MET A 1 -18.98 6.96 0.08
CA MET A 1 -17.73 6.35 0.55
C MET A 1 -17.73 4.91 0.07
N LEU A 2 -16.59 4.43 -0.42
CA LEU A 2 -16.42 3.03 -0.83
C LEU A 2 -16.30 2.16 0.42
N PRO A 3 -16.73 0.88 0.39
CA PRO A 3 -16.73 0.03 1.57
C PRO A 3 -15.31 -0.39 1.97
N THR A 4 -15.05 -0.38 3.28
CA THR A 4 -13.82 -0.92 3.87
C THR A 4 -13.82 -2.45 3.76
N PRO A 5 -12.72 -3.08 3.29
CA PRO A 5 -12.60 -4.53 3.22
C PRO A 5 -12.75 -5.23 4.57
N CYS A 6 -13.36 -6.42 4.54
CA CYS A 6 -13.52 -7.26 5.73
C CYS A 6 -12.19 -7.89 6.18
N THR A 7 -11.80 -7.65 7.43
CA THR A 7 -10.59 -8.22 8.08
C THR A 7 -10.92 -9.17 9.23
N SER A 8 -12.16 -9.67 9.33
CA SER A 8 -12.60 -10.52 10.46
C SER A 8 -11.88 -11.87 10.60
N HIS A 9 -11.16 -12.30 9.56
CA HIS A 9 -10.31 -13.50 9.57
C HIS A 9 -8.90 -13.25 10.10
N VAL A 10 -8.51 -12.00 10.32
CA VAL A 10 -7.15 -11.62 10.70
C VAL A 10 -6.98 -11.80 12.21
N SER A 11 -5.91 -12.50 12.63
CA SER A 11 -5.51 -12.53 14.04
C SER A 11 -4.62 -11.32 14.34
N PHE A 12 -5.17 -10.37 15.10
CA PHE A 12 -4.45 -9.16 15.49
C PHE A 12 -3.47 -9.38 16.65
N ASP A 13 -3.29 -10.62 17.11
CA ASP A 13 -2.28 -10.96 18.12
C ASP A 13 -0.85 -10.79 17.56
N THR A 14 -0.69 -10.90 16.23
CA THR A 14 0.62 -10.80 15.55
C THR A 14 0.60 -9.91 14.30
N ILE A 15 -0.58 -9.42 13.90
CA ILE A 15 -0.77 -8.65 12.66
C ILE A 15 -1.35 -7.29 13.04
N TYR A 16 -0.91 -6.25 12.33
CA TYR A 16 -1.42 -4.90 12.50
C TYR A 16 -2.94 -4.84 12.23
N GLU A 17 -3.69 -4.37 13.22
CA GLU A 17 -5.12 -4.06 13.10
C GLU A 17 -5.31 -2.72 12.37
N PRO A 18 -6.17 -2.63 11.34
CA PRO A 18 -6.47 -1.36 10.68
C PRO A 18 -6.84 -0.26 11.68
N SER A 19 -6.18 0.89 11.57
CA SER A 19 -6.45 2.05 12.40
C SER A 19 -6.62 3.32 11.56
N GLU A 20 -6.64 4.48 12.20
CA GLU A 20 -6.79 5.81 11.57
C GLU A 20 -5.82 6.04 10.40
N ASP A 21 -4.60 5.53 10.48
CA ASP A 21 -3.61 5.62 9.40
C ASP A 21 -4.02 4.82 8.14
N SER A 22 -4.60 3.65 8.34
CA SER A 22 -5.13 2.77 7.31
C SER A 22 -6.37 3.38 6.68
N TYR A 23 -7.24 3.97 7.49
CA TYR A 23 -8.44 4.68 7.01
C TYR A 23 -8.08 5.96 6.26
N LEU A 24 -7.07 6.71 6.70
CA LEU A 24 -6.53 7.85 5.96
C LEU A 24 -6.06 7.43 4.56
N PHE A 25 -5.45 6.26 4.42
CA PHE A 25 -5.09 5.69 3.12
C PHE A 25 -6.32 5.46 2.23
N LEU A 26 -7.38 4.86 2.78
CA LEU A 26 -8.59 4.57 2.01
C LEU A 26 -9.29 5.87 1.58
N ASP A 27 -9.40 6.82 2.50
CA ASP A 27 -10.00 8.14 2.26
C ASP A 27 -9.22 8.93 1.23
N THR A 28 -7.88 8.89 1.30
CA THR A 28 -7.02 9.58 0.34
C THR A 28 -7.17 9.01 -1.06
N LEU A 29 -7.04 7.69 -1.20
CA LEU A 29 -7.14 7.01 -2.51
C LEU A 29 -8.53 7.18 -3.14
N SER A 30 -9.60 7.20 -2.33
CA SER A 30 -10.98 7.38 -2.80
C SER A 30 -11.46 8.83 -2.85
N SER A 31 -10.61 9.78 -2.47
CA SER A 31 -10.92 11.21 -2.58
C SER A 31 -11.12 11.59 -4.05
N SER A 32 -12.03 12.54 -4.31
CA SER A 32 -12.36 12.94 -5.68
C SER A 32 -11.15 13.48 -6.45
N SER A 33 -10.24 14.19 -5.79
CA SER A 33 -9.01 14.70 -6.40
C SER A 33 -8.04 13.56 -6.76
N GLU A 34 -7.83 12.63 -5.83
CA GLU A 34 -6.83 11.58 -6.02
C GLU A 34 -7.30 10.50 -7.00
N SER A 35 -8.55 10.06 -6.88
CA SER A 35 -9.14 9.13 -7.84
C SER A 35 -9.19 9.73 -9.26
N ALA A 36 -9.43 11.04 -9.39
CA ALA A 36 -9.36 11.70 -10.70
C ALA A 36 -7.93 11.73 -11.26
N TRP A 37 -6.93 12.02 -10.41
CA TRP A 37 -5.53 12.00 -10.79
C TRP A 37 -5.09 10.59 -11.23
N LEU A 38 -5.36 9.57 -10.43
CA LEU A 38 -5.06 8.17 -10.73
C LEU A 38 -5.76 7.69 -12.01
N THR A 39 -7.03 8.07 -12.21
CA THR A 39 -7.76 7.75 -13.43
C THR A 39 -7.13 8.39 -14.66
N ASN A 40 -6.70 9.65 -14.57
CA ASN A 40 -6.00 10.31 -15.68
C ASN A 40 -4.62 9.68 -15.94
N HIS A 41 -3.87 9.40 -14.88
CA HIS A 41 -2.51 8.84 -14.94
C HIS A 41 -2.48 7.39 -15.46
N PHE A 42 -3.50 6.60 -15.10
CA PHE A 42 -3.66 5.19 -15.53
C PHE A 42 -4.73 4.98 -16.60
N SER A 43 -5.13 6.05 -17.29
CA SER A 43 -6.23 6.06 -18.26
C SER A 43 -6.14 4.86 -19.23
N PRO A 44 -7.24 4.10 -19.40
CA PRO A 44 -7.24 2.92 -20.24
C PRO A 44 -7.15 3.32 -21.73
N SER A 45 -5.94 3.33 -22.27
CA SER A 45 -5.73 3.24 -23.72
C SER A 45 -5.75 1.78 -24.14
N THR A 46 -6.13 1.50 -25.39
CA THR A 46 -6.19 0.13 -25.96
C THR A 46 -4.84 -0.63 -25.90
N THR A 47 -3.74 0.08 -25.66
CA THR A 47 -2.38 -0.45 -25.58
C THR A 47 -1.75 -0.37 -24.19
N SER A 48 -2.42 0.27 -23.22
CA SER A 48 -1.85 0.46 -21.88
C SER A 48 -1.89 -0.84 -21.07
N PRO A 49 -0.73 -1.31 -20.55
CA PRO A 49 -0.70 -2.50 -19.72
C PRO A 49 -1.48 -2.29 -18.42
N SER A 50 -2.00 -3.40 -17.88
CA SER A 50 -2.59 -3.51 -16.55
C SER A 50 -1.62 -3.01 -15.47
N PRO A 51 -2.02 -2.09 -14.57
CA PRO A 51 -1.14 -1.60 -13.52
C PRO A 51 -0.75 -2.71 -12.53
N LEU A 52 0.55 -2.78 -12.21
CA LEU A 52 1.06 -3.62 -11.13
C LEU A 52 1.13 -2.82 -9.83
N LEU A 53 0.32 -3.23 -8.85
CA LEU A 53 0.27 -2.66 -7.50
C LEU A 53 1.22 -3.42 -6.58
N LEU A 54 1.94 -2.70 -5.73
CA LEU A 54 2.69 -3.24 -4.60
C LEU A 54 2.29 -2.51 -3.32
N GLU A 55 1.80 -3.23 -2.32
CA GLU A 55 1.82 -2.73 -0.94
C GLU A 55 3.01 -3.32 -0.20
N VAL A 56 3.80 -2.45 0.43
CA VAL A 56 4.92 -2.84 1.30
C VAL A 56 4.44 -2.80 2.76
N GLY A 57 4.73 -3.85 3.53
CA GLY A 57 4.23 -3.96 4.92
C GLY A 57 2.71 -4.09 4.96
N THR A 58 2.16 -5.08 4.28
CA THR A 58 0.72 -5.18 4.02
C THR A 58 -0.13 -5.36 5.28
N GLY A 59 0.41 -5.89 6.37
CA GLY A 59 -0.33 -6.12 7.62
C GLY A 59 -1.60 -6.96 7.38
N SER A 60 -2.76 -6.39 7.72
CA SER A 60 -4.07 -7.02 7.46
C SER A 60 -4.46 -7.09 5.98
N GLY A 61 -3.78 -6.33 5.11
CA GLY A 61 -4.03 -6.21 3.69
C GLY A 61 -5.21 -5.30 3.32
N VAL A 62 -5.71 -4.51 4.28
CA VAL A 62 -6.91 -3.68 4.08
C VAL A 62 -6.72 -2.64 2.98
N VAL A 63 -5.54 -2.03 2.87
CA VAL A 63 -5.27 -0.95 1.90
C VAL A 63 -5.14 -1.53 0.49
N LEU A 64 -4.32 -2.57 0.29
CA LEU A 64 -4.23 -3.25 -1.01
C LEU A 64 -5.56 -3.86 -1.43
N ALA A 65 -6.32 -4.45 -0.51
CA ALA A 65 -7.64 -5.00 -0.81
C ALA A 65 -8.62 -3.91 -1.26
N PHE A 66 -8.61 -2.74 -0.59
CA PHE A 66 -9.46 -1.63 -0.94
C PHE A 66 -9.17 -1.10 -2.34
N LEU A 67 -7.89 -0.83 -2.66
CA LEU A 67 -7.50 -0.33 -3.98
C LEU A 67 -7.79 -1.36 -5.08
N THR A 68 -7.51 -2.64 -4.83
CA THR A 68 -7.68 -3.71 -5.82
C THR A 68 -9.16 -3.95 -6.13
N ALA A 69 -10.00 -4.06 -5.11
CA ALA A 69 -11.43 -4.33 -5.28
C ALA A 69 -12.19 -3.13 -5.87
N ASN A 70 -11.77 -1.90 -5.54
CA ASN A 70 -12.39 -0.67 -6.01
C ASN A 70 -11.64 0.00 -7.17
N SER A 71 -10.75 -0.74 -7.86
CA SER A 71 -9.88 -0.17 -8.91
C SER A 71 -10.65 0.53 -10.03
N HIS A 72 -11.89 0.09 -10.28
CA HIS A 72 -12.76 0.66 -11.30
C HIS A 72 -13.30 2.04 -10.93
N HIS A 73 -13.49 2.29 -9.64
CA HIS A 73 -13.86 3.61 -9.12
C HIS A 73 -12.64 4.52 -8.95
N ILE A 74 -11.49 3.96 -8.54
CA ILE A 74 -10.30 4.75 -8.17
C ILE A 74 -9.38 5.03 -9.37
N LEU A 75 -9.16 4.05 -10.26
CA LEU A 75 -8.28 4.16 -11.42
C LEU A 75 -9.05 4.22 -12.75
N GLY A 76 -10.38 4.04 -12.74
CA GLY A 76 -11.13 3.81 -13.98
C GLY A 76 -10.75 2.49 -14.69
N ARG A 77 -10.12 1.55 -13.97
CA ARG A 77 -9.63 0.27 -14.50
C ARG A 77 -10.20 -0.92 -13.76
N THR A 78 -10.51 -1.98 -14.49
CA THR A 78 -11.00 -3.22 -13.87
C THR A 78 -9.96 -4.34 -13.85
N ASP A 79 -8.73 -4.08 -14.25
CA ASP A 79 -7.72 -5.09 -14.57
C ASP A 79 -6.38 -4.83 -13.86
N VAL A 80 -6.39 -4.44 -12.59
CA VAL A 80 -5.12 -4.26 -11.84
C VAL A 80 -4.58 -5.60 -11.33
N LEU A 81 -3.25 -5.71 -11.22
CA LEU A 81 -2.59 -6.87 -10.63
C LEU A 81 -1.96 -6.47 -9.30
N ALA A 82 -2.37 -7.11 -8.20
CA ALA A 82 -1.88 -6.81 -6.86
C ALA A 82 -0.78 -7.76 -6.41
N LEU A 83 0.24 -7.18 -5.76
CA LEU A 83 1.34 -7.84 -5.07
C LEU A 83 1.48 -7.22 -3.68
N GLY A 84 1.80 -8.03 -2.68
CA GLY A 84 2.10 -7.54 -1.33
C GLY A 84 3.42 -8.08 -0.81
N THR A 85 4.15 -7.28 -0.04
CA THR A 85 5.28 -7.77 0.77
C THR A 85 5.03 -7.49 2.26
N ASP A 86 5.45 -8.43 3.11
CA ASP A 86 5.48 -8.22 4.55
C ASP A 86 6.59 -9.08 5.17
N VAL A 87 7.16 -8.65 6.29
CA VAL A 87 8.18 -9.44 7.01
C VAL A 87 7.54 -10.56 7.84
N ASN A 88 6.25 -10.43 8.17
CA ASN A 88 5.44 -11.42 8.86
C ASN A 88 4.68 -12.30 7.85
N ARG A 89 4.97 -13.60 7.84
CA ARG A 89 4.28 -14.58 6.98
C ARG A 89 2.76 -14.60 7.19
N ASN A 90 2.30 -14.39 8.42
CA ASN A 90 0.87 -14.39 8.74
C ASN A 90 0.17 -13.17 8.16
N ALA A 91 0.83 -12.02 8.12
CA ALA A 91 0.35 -10.83 7.43
C ALA A 91 0.24 -11.08 5.91
N CYS A 92 1.21 -11.76 5.29
CA CYS A 92 1.11 -12.16 3.88
C CYS A 92 -0.10 -13.07 3.59
N LEU A 93 -0.36 -14.06 4.45
CA LEU A 93 -1.51 -14.97 4.31
C LEU A 93 -2.83 -14.24 4.53
N ALA A 94 -2.92 -13.43 5.59
CA ALA A 94 -4.07 -12.61 5.90
C ALA A 94 -4.41 -11.66 4.75
N THR A 95 -3.39 -10.95 4.24
CA THR A 95 -3.52 -10.03 3.10
C THR A 95 -4.09 -10.72 1.87
N ARG A 96 -3.57 -11.90 1.51
CA ARG A 96 -4.10 -12.67 0.38
C ARG A 96 -5.59 -12.97 0.55
N GLN A 97 -6.00 -13.38 1.74
CA GLN A 97 -7.40 -13.66 2.03
C GLN A 97 -8.25 -12.38 2.02
N THR A 98 -7.76 -11.26 2.57
CA THR A 98 -8.47 -9.97 2.58
C THR A 98 -8.73 -9.47 1.16
N VAL A 99 -7.72 -9.51 0.28
CA VAL A 99 -7.86 -9.06 -1.11
C VAL A 99 -8.83 -9.95 -1.90
N LEU A 100 -8.75 -11.28 -1.73
CA LEU A 100 -9.67 -12.21 -2.40
C LEU A 100 -11.12 -11.98 -1.99
N LYS A 101 -11.39 -11.83 -0.68
CA LYS A 101 -12.72 -11.54 -0.16
C LYS A 101 -13.25 -10.21 -0.69
N ALA A 102 -12.44 -9.15 -0.69
CA ALA A 102 -12.86 -7.83 -1.15
C ALA A 102 -13.23 -7.83 -2.64
N ILE A 103 -12.46 -8.54 -3.48
CA ILE A 103 -12.77 -8.71 -4.91
C ILE A 103 -14.10 -9.46 -5.08
N GLU A 104 -14.30 -10.56 -4.33
CA GLU A 104 -15.53 -11.35 -4.39
C GLU A 104 -16.76 -10.54 -3.96
N GLU A 105 -16.68 -9.83 -2.84
CA GLU A 105 -17.75 -8.96 -2.32
C GLU A 105 -18.12 -7.87 -3.34
N GLN A 106 -17.14 -7.23 -3.96
CA GLN A 106 -17.39 -6.23 -5.01
C GLN A 106 -18.03 -6.83 -6.27
N GLN A 107 -17.61 -8.02 -6.68
CA GLN A 107 -18.23 -8.74 -7.80
C GLN A 107 -19.70 -9.07 -7.50
N GLN A 108 -20.02 -9.53 -6.29
CA GLN A 108 -21.39 -9.83 -5.88
C GLN A 108 -22.27 -8.59 -5.82
N GLN A 109 -21.77 -7.47 -5.28
CA GLN A 109 -22.49 -6.19 -5.23
C GLN A 109 -22.82 -5.67 -6.63
N THR A 110 -21.86 -5.79 -7.56
CA THR A 110 -22.04 -5.40 -8.96
C THR A 110 -23.12 -6.25 -9.64
N GLN A 111 -23.17 -7.55 -9.36
CA GLN A 111 -24.19 -8.46 -9.91
C GLN A 111 -25.58 -8.24 -9.30
N GLN A 112 -25.70 -7.98 -8.00
CA GLN A 112 -26.99 -7.72 -7.36
C GLN A 112 -27.63 -6.43 -7.89
N SER A 113 -26.83 -5.38 -8.08
CA SER A 113 -27.29 -4.10 -8.63
C SER A 113 -27.82 -4.21 -10.06
N GLN A 114 -27.38 -5.23 -10.82
CA GLN A 114 -27.83 -5.49 -12.21
C GLN A 114 -29.23 -6.10 -12.29
N SER A 115 -29.68 -6.82 -11.26
CA SER A 115 -31.01 -7.47 -11.27
C SER A 115 -32.20 -6.50 -11.28
N VAL A 116 -31.94 -5.20 -11.12
CA VAL A 116 -32.96 -4.14 -11.00
C VAL A 116 -32.94 -3.16 -12.20
N SER A 117 -31.90 -3.15 -13.04
CA SER A 117 -31.76 -2.19 -14.16
C SER A 117 -31.71 -2.90 -15.53
N THR A 118 -32.63 -2.57 -16.43
CA THR A 118 -32.73 -3.12 -17.81
C THR A 118 -31.80 -2.47 -18.84
N ASP A 119 -30.84 -1.64 -18.43
CA ASP A 119 -29.96 -0.94 -19.37
C ASP A 119 -28.71 -1.78 -19.69
N GLU A 120 -28.58 -2.19 -20.96
CA GLU A 120 -27.45 -2.96 -21.52
C GLU A 120 -26.14 -2.13 -21.65
N SER A 121 -25.90 -1.17 -20.74
CA SER A 121 -24.65 -0.42 -20.72
C SER A 121 -23.54 -1.32 -20.16
N LYS A 122 -22.60 -1.70 -21.03
CA LYS A 122 -21.40 -2.52 -20.78
C LYS A 122 -20.91 -2.49 -19.32
N THR A 123 -21.36 -3.44 -18.51
CA THR A 123 -20.86 -3.62 -17.15
C THR A 123 -19.44 -4.18 -17.21
N SER A 124 -18.48 -3.42 -16.69
CA SER A 124 -17.09 -3.84 -16.66
C SER A 124 -16.89 -4.81 -15.51
N GLN A 125 -16.92 -6.12 -15.80
CA GLN A 125 -16.56 -7.15 -14.84
C GLN A 125 -15.18 -6.84 -14.22
N ILE A 126 -15.08 -6.94 -12.88
CA ILE A 126 -13.82 -6.82 -12.17
C ILE A 126 -12.93 -8.00 -12.57
N LYS A 127 -11.82 -7.69 -13.24
CA LYS A 127 -10.76 -8.60 -13.68
C LYS A 127 -9.49 -8.43 -12.84
N SER A 128 -9.54 -7.57 -11.81
CA SER A 128 -8.45 -7.34 -10.88
C SER A 128 -8.14 -8.62 -10.12
N LEU A 129 -6.86 -8.89 -9.89
CA LEU A 129 -6.39 -10.12 -9.28
C LEU A 129 -5.29 -9.81 -8.27
N ILE A 130 -5.17 -10.66 -7.25
CA ILE A 130 -3.94 -10.76 -6.45
C ILE A 130 -3.05 -11.85 -7.03
N SER A 131 -1.82 -11.47 -7.41
CA SER A 131 -0.82 -12.40 -7.94
C SER A 131 -0.22 -13.24 -6.80
N SER A 132 0.37 -12.57 -5.82
CA SER A 132 1.07 -13.21 -4.70
C SER A 132 1.21 -12.26 -3.51
N THR A 133 1.59 -12.83 -2.37
CA THR A 133 2.17 -12.11 -1.23
C THR A 133 3.52 -12.74 -0.91
N LEU A 134 4.53 -11.92 -0.65
CA LEU A 134 5.91 -12.37 -0.44
C LEU A 134 6.37 -12.03 0.97
N THR A 135 6.84 -13.02 1.71
CA THR A 135 7.51 -12.79 3.00
C THR A 135 8.89 -12.21 2.72
N SER A 136 9.07 -10.89 2.90
CA SER A 136 10.27 -10.19 2.49
C SER A 136 10.45 -8.85 3.19
N ASP A 137 11.70 -8.37 3.17
CA ASP A 137 12.08 -7.06 3.68
C ASP A 137 11.83 -5.98 2.61
N LEU A 138 10.87 -5.11 2.88
CA LEU A 138 10.44 -4.03 1.99
C LEU A 138 10.16 -4.50 0.55
N ALA A 139 10.71 -3.80 -0.45
CA ALA A 139 10.61 -4.11 -1.87
C ALA A 139 11.86 -4.85 -2.42
N SER A 140 12.67 -5.45 -1.54
CA SER A 140 13.92 -6.13 -1.94
C SER A 140 13.77 -7.24 -3.00
N PRO A 141 12.69 -8.04 -3.07
CA PRO A 141 12.58 -9.09 -4.09
C PRO A 141 12.01 -8.57 -5.41
N ILE A 142 11.61 -7.29 -5.44
CA ILE A 142 10.88 -6.71 -6.56
C ILE A 142 11.85 -6.36 -7.66
N ARG A 143 11.49 -6.73 -8.89
CA ARG A 143 12.29 -6.40 -10.07
C ARG A 143 12.35 -4.87 -10.24
N PRO A 144 13.52 -4.30 -10.57
CA PRO A 144 13.61 -2.88 -10.86
C PRO A 144 12.63 -2.43 -11.97
N HIS A 145 12.12 -1.21 -11.84
CA HIS A 145 11.26 -0.51 -12.78
C HIS A 145 10.00 -1.27 -13.19
N SER A 146 9.35 -1.95 -12.23
CA SER A 146 8.20 -2.82 -12.52
C SER A 146 6.90 -2.43 -11.82
N ILE A 147 6.95 -1.63 -10.76
CA ILE A 147 5.77 -1.29 -9.97
C ILE A 147 5.15 0.01 -10.47
N ASP A 148 3.85 -0.03 -10.79
CA ASP A 148 3.10 1.12 -11.25
C ASP A 148 2.48 1.90 -10.09
N ILE A 149 2.03 1.22 -9.04
CA ILE A 149 1.54 1.88 -7.82
C ILE A 149 2.18 1.21 -6.62
N LEU A 150 2.94 1.96 -5.84
CA LEU A 150 3.51 1.53 -4.57
C LEU A 150 2.74 2.17 -3.42
N LEU A 151 2.34 1.38 -2.44
CA LEU A 151 1.67 1.83 -1.21
C LEU A 151 2.55 1.48 -0.01
N PHE A 152 2.72 2.42 0.91
CA PHE A 152 3.45 2.18 2.13
C PHE A 152 2.87 2.91 3.34
N ASN A 153 2.34 2.13 4.28
CA ASN A 153 2.07 2.57 5.65
C ASN A 153 3.22 2.05 6.54
N PRO A 154 4.29 2.82 6.77
CA PRO A 154 5.46 2.33 7.50
C PRO A 154 5.18 2.13 8.99
N PRO A 155 6.01 1.35 9.71
CA PRO A 155 6.15 1.54 11.15
C PRO A 155 6.79 2.91 11.40
N TYR A 156 6.02 3.88 11.89
CA TYR A 156 6.44 5.28 12.05
C TYR A 156 6.64 5.72 13.50
N VAL A 157 6.47 4.84 14.49
CA VAL A 157 6.62 5.20 15.90
C VAL A 157 8.10 5.26 16.25
N PRO A 158 8.62 6.38 16.81
CA PRO A 158 10.01 6.46 17.23
C PRO A 158 10.34 5.42 18.29
N THR A 159 11.37 4.62 18.05
CA THR A 159 11.90 3.63 19.00
C THR A 159 13.42 3.76 19.13
N PRO A 160 14.01 3.40 20.27
CA PRO A 160 15.46 3.44 20.45
C PRO A 160 16.21 2.54 19.47
N GLU A 161 15.62 1.38 19.16
CA GLU A 161 16.17 0.37 18.26
C GLU A 161 15.04 -0.24 17.43
N LEU A 162 15.39 -0.78 16.27
CA LEU A 162 14.48 -1.58 15.46
C LEU A 162 14.47 -3.02 15.96
N PRO A 163 13.31 -3.69 16.00
CA PRO A 163 13.28 -5.14 16.16
C PRO A 163 14.03 -5.80 15.01
N ARG A 164 14.71 -6.92 15.30
CA ARG A 164 15.33 -7.74 14.25
C ARG A 164 14.26 -8.22 13.27
N LEU A 165 14.63 -8.45 12.02
CA LEU A 165 13.73 -9.08 11.07
C LEU A 165 13.45 -10.54 11.47
N PRO A 166 12.22 -11.05 11.24
CA PRO A 166 11.89 -12.46 11.40
C PRO A 166 12.83 -13.37 10.58
N SER A 167 13.37 -14.37 11.25
CA SER A 167 14.04 -15.52 10.62
C SER A 167 13.01 -16.46 10.00
N LYS A 168 13.49 -17.48 9.30
CA LYS A 168 12.61 -18.54 8.79
C LYS A 168 11.90 -19.25 9.95
N GLU A 169 12.61 -19.50 11.04
CA GLU A 169 12.11 -20.21 12.21
C GLU A 169 11.03 -19.43 12.98
N ASP A 170 11.03 -18.09 12.91
CA ASP A 170 9.99 -17.25 13.51
C ASP A 170 8.68 -17.30 12.70
N ASN A 171 8.82 -17.38 11.37
CA ASN A 171 7.72 -17.41 10.40
C ASN A 171 7.13 -18.81 10.18
N ASP A 172 7.85 -19.88 10.53
CA ASP A 172 7.35 -21.25 10.43
C ASP A 172 6.43 -21.57 11.63
N GLU A 173 5.11 -21.43 11.43
CA GLU A 173 4.07 -21.71 12.44
C GLU A 173 3.88 -23.21 12.74
N GLY A 174 4.21 -24.08 11.79
CA GLY A 174 3.58 -25.39 11.61
C GLY A 174 3.73 -26.42 12.73
N ASP A 175 4.72 -26.28 13.62
CA ASP A 175 5.02 -27.32 14.63
C ASP A 175 5.01 -26.81 16.09
N LYS A 176 4.82 -25.51 16.34
CA LYS A 176 5.08 -24.92 17.68
C LYS A 176 3.87 -24.42 18.46
N GLU A 177 2.75 -24.08 17.82
CA GLU A 177 1.61 -23.48 18.54
C GLU A 177 0.96 -24.42 19.56
N GLY A 178 0.93 -25.73 19.28
CA GLY A 178 0.37 -26.72 20.21
C GLY A 178 1.27 -27.05 21.42
N GLY A 179 2.53 -26.59 21.42
CA GLY A 179 3.53 -26.93 22.43
C GLY A 179 4.14 -25.74 23.19
N MET A 180 3.85 -24.50 22.78
CA MET A 180 4.38 -23.30 23.43
C MET A 180 3.74 -23.05 24.80
N SER A 181 4.57 -22.67 25.77
CA SER A 181 4.12 -22.09 27.03
C SER A 181 3.44 -20.74 26.80
N ARG A 182 2.63 -20.30 27.77
CA ARG A 182 1.96 -19.00 27.72
C ARG A 182 2.95 -17.82 27.61
N SER A 183 4.11 -17.93 28.24
CA SER A 183 5.16 -16.91 28.18
C SER A 183 5.79 -16.83 26.79
N GLU A 184 6.14 -17.98 26.19
CA GLU A 184 6.71 -18.01 24.84
C GLU A 184 5.72 -17.46 23.80
N LYS A 185 4.43 -17.78 23.96
CA LYS A 185 3.38 -17.22 23.10
C LYS A 185 3.33 -15.69 23.21
N PHE A 186 3.31 -15.16 24.42
CA PHE A 186 3.26 -13.70 24.66
C PHE A 186 4.51 -12.98 24.14
N GLU A 187 5.71 -13.56 24.33
CA GLU A 187 6.96 -13.00 23.80
C GLU A 187 6.94 -12.95 22.26
N ARG A 188 6.42 -13.99 21.62
CA ARG A 188 6.25 -14.04 20.16
C ARG A 188 5.25 -13.00 19.67
N GLU A 189 4.08 -12.91 20.29
CA GLU A 189 3.04 -11.91 19.98
C GLU A 189 3.61 -10.48 20.13
N SER A 190 4.29 -10.20 21.26
CA SER A 190 4.92 -8.91 21.50
C SER A 190 6.01 -8.57 20.47
N TYR A 191 6.83 -9.56 20.08
CA TYR A 191 7.84 -9.39 19.05
C TYR A 191 7.22 -9.04 17.69
N PHE A 192 6.23 -9.81 17.22
CA PHE A 192 5.58 -9.53 15.94
C PHE A 192 4.84 -8.20 15.93
N LEU A 193 4.16 -7.84 17.03
CA LEU A 193 3.53 -6.53 17.16
C LEU A 193 4.55 -5.39 17.13
N SER A 194 5.74 -5.58 17.70
CA SER A 194 6.79 -4.54 17.64
C SER A 194 7.20 -4.19 16.20
N LEU A 195 7.18 -5.16 15.27
CA LEU A 195 7.48 -4.93 13.85
C LEU A 195 6.47 -4.01 13.15
N THR A 196 5.25 -3.91 13.69
CA THR A 196 4.16 -3.15 13.07
C THR A 196 4.24 -1.64 13.34
N TYR A 197 4.93 -1.23 14.41
CA TYR A 197 4.98 0.18 14.80
C TYR A 197 6.40 0.73 14.93
N ALA A 198 7.40 -0.09 15.27
CA ALA A 198 8.75 0.39 15.59
C ALA A 198 9.49 0.92 14.35
N GLY A 199 9.56 2.24 14.23
CA GLY A 199 10.20 2.94 13.11
C GLY A 199 11.65 3.36 13.35
N GLY A 200 12.21 3.05 14.52
CA GLY A 200 13.59 3.41 14.87
C GLY A 200 13.74 4.90 15.15
N LYS A 201 14.94 5.44 14.89
CA LYS A 201 15.26 6.85 15.08
C LYS A 201 14.27 7.75 14.36
N ASP A 202 13.64 8.65 15.12
CA ASP A 202 12.63 9.60 14.67
C ASP A 202 11.42 8.94 13.95
N GLY A 203 11.26 7.62 14.07
CA GLY A 203 10.25 6.84 13.36
C GLY A 203 10.50 6.72 11.86
N MET A 204 11.74 6.94 11.40
CA MET A 204 12.05 7.12 9.98
C MET A 204 13.01 6.09 9.40
N GLU A 205 13.65 5.22 10.18
CA GLU A 205 14.70 4.34 9.65
C GLU A 205 14.17 3.41 8.55
N ILE A 206 12.99 2.84 8.73
CA ILE A 206 12.35 1.96 7.74
C ILE A 206 11.80 2.78 6.57
N THR A 207 11.22 3.95 6.83
CA THR A 207 10.71 4.88 5.82
C THR A 207 11.82 5.33 4.87
N GLU A 208 12.96 5.75 5.42
CA GLU A 208 14.13 6.19 4.65
C GLU A 208 14.68 5.09 3.74
N ARG A 209 14.71 3.85 4.23
CA ARG A 209 15.12 2.70 3.41
C ARG A 209 14.21 2.50 2.21
N LEU A 210 12.88 2.63 2.37
CA LEU A 210 11.97 2.53 1.23
C LEU A 210 12.08 3.75 0.31
N LEU A 211 12.15 4.97 0.85
CA LEU A 211 12.30 6.19 0.04
C LEU A 211 13.53 6.10 -0.87
N ALA A 212 14.66 5.62 -0.34
CA ALA A 212 15.87 5.41 -1.14
C ALA A 212 15.71 4.35 -2.25
N ASP A 213 14.77 3.42 -2.12
CA ASP A 213 14.52 2.32 -3.05
C ASP A 213 13.45 2.66 -4.11
N ILE A 214 12.65 3.71 -3.91
CA ILE A 214 11.61 4.17 -4.83
C ILE A 214 12.12 4.33 -6.27
N PRO A 215 13.27 5.00 -6.55
CA PRO A 215 13.80 5.13 -7.90
C PRO A 215 14.03 3.79 -8.60
N ARG A 216 14.52 2.79 -7.86
CA ARG A 216 14.76 1.44 -8.39
C ARG A 216 13.45 0.72 -8.67
N VAL A 217 12.47 0.82 -7.78
CA VAL A 217 11.26 -0.04 -7.81
C VAL A 217 10.22 0.45 -8.80
N LEU A 218 9.95 1.75 -8.83
CA LEU A 218 8.89 2.33 -9.65
C LEU A 218 9.19 2.22 -11.14
N SER A 219 8.18 1.79 -11.92
CA SER A 219 8.17 1.88 -13.38
C SER A 219 8.22 3.35 -13.84
N GLU A 220 8.37 3.58 -15.14
CA GLU A 220 8.40 4.94 -15.71
C GLU A 220 7.13 5.74 -15.39
N ARG A 221 5.97 5.07 -15.41
CA ARG A 221 4.66 5.63 -15.04
C ARG A 221 4.34 5.46 -13.55
N GLY A 222 5.29 4.98 -12.76
CA GLY A 222 5.08 4.58 -11.37
C GLY A 222 4.76 5.76 -10.46
N VAL A 223 3.89 5.52 -9.48
CA VAL A 223 3.58 6.43 -8.38
C VAL A 223 3.71 5.69 -7.06
N ALA A 224 4.26 6.34 -6.03
CA ALA A 224 4.28 5.84 -4.66
C ALA A 224 3.44 6.72 -3.74
N TYR A 225 2.78 6.09 -2.77
CA TYR A 225 2.07 6.74 -1.68
C TYR A 225 2.69 6.29 -0.35
N VAL A 226 3.23 7.25 0.40
CA VAL A 226 3.93 7.00 1.66
C VAL A 226 3.26 7.79 2.77
N LEU A 227 2.84 7.11 3.83
CA LEU A 227 2.29 7.76 5.02
C LEU A 227 3.41 8.27 5.93
N LEU A 228 3.23 9.47 6.46
CA LEU A 228 4.13 10.13 7.40
C LEU A 228 3.33 10.78 8.53
N CYS A 229 3.91 10.85 9.73
CA CYS A 229 3.37 11.64 10.84
C CYS A 229 4.04 13.02 10.96
N ALA A 230 3.50 13.84 11.87
CA ALA A 230 4.03 15.11 12.36
C ALA A 230 5.57 15.19 12.40
N GLN A 231 6.11 14.24 13.14
CA GLN A 231 7.48 14.13 13.60
C GLN A 231 8.44 13.80 12.47
N ASN A 232 7.94 13.14 11.42
CA ASN A 232 8.71 12.81 10.24
C ASN A 232 9.02 14.04 9.36
N ARG A 233 8.49 15.23 9.72
CA ARG A 233 8.70 16.50 9.00
C ARG A 233 8.38 16.35 7.50
N PRO A 234 7.12 16.03 7.16
CA PRO A 234 6.74 15.66 5.80
C PRO A 234 7.08 16.70 4.73
N MET A 235 7.10 17.99 5.07
CA MET A 235 7.51 19.05 4.14
C MET A 235 9.00 18.97 3.77
N GLU A 236 9.88 18.65 4.73
CA GLU A 236 11.31 18.44 4.46
C GLU A 236 11.52 17.17 3.60
N VAL A 237 10.72 16.12 3.85
CA VAL A 237 10.73 14.90 3.03
C VAL A 237 10.33 15.20 1.59
N VAL A 238 9.24 15.95 1.38
CA VAL A 238 8.78 16.37 0.05
C VAL A 238 9.85 17.20 -0.67
N GLU A 239 10.42 18.22 -0.02
CA GLU A 239 11.46 19.07 -0.60
C GLU A 239 12.68 18.25 -1.04
N ARG A 240 13.11 17.29 -0.21
CA ARG A 240 14.21 16.40 -0.54
C ARG A 240 13.91 15.47 -1.71
N ILE A 241 12.70 14.92 -1.81
CA ILE A 241 12.30 14.05 -2.93
C ILE A 241 12.26 14.84 -4.24
N VAL A 242 11.73 16.06 -4.23
CA VAL A 242 11.75 16.96 -5.40
C VAL A 242 13.19 17.30 -5.81
N GLY A 243 14.13 17.31 -4.86
CA GLY A 243 15.56 17.50 -5.10
C GLY A 243 16.33 16.25 -5.52
N TRP A 244 15.69 15.08 -5.70
CA TRP A 244 16.37 13.89 -6.22
C TRP A 244 16.83 14.10 -7.66
N ASP A 245 18.00 13.56 -7.99
CA ASP A 245 18.49 13.55 -9.36
C ASP A 245 17.52 12.79 -10.27
N GLY A 246 17.30 13.30 -11.49
CA GLY A 246 16.53 12.60 -12.51
C GLY A 246 17.23 11.29 -12.87
N ASP A 247 16.53 10.17 -12.66
CA ASP A 247 17.05 8.82 -12.92
C ASP A 247 16.68 8.28 -14.30
N LEU A 248 15.81 8.99 -15.01
CA LEU A 248 15.42 8.74 -16.40
C LEU A 248 15.58 10.01 -17.24
N GLU A 249 15.92 9.84 -18.52
CA GLU A 249 16.13 10.96 -19.44
C GLU A 249 14.84 11.79 -19.60
N GLY A 250 14.95 13.10 -19.36
CA GLY A 250 13.81 14.02 -19.45
C GLY A 250 12.78 13.91 -18.32
N ALA A 251 13.05 13.13 -17.27
CA ALA A 251 12.20 13.00 -16.10
C ALA A 251 12.70 13.86 -14.93
N ARG A 252 11.76 14.39 -14.15
CA ARG A 252 12.03 14.98 -12.83
C ARG A 252 11.17 14.31 -11.75
N TRP A 253 11.71 14.21 -10.55
CA TRP A 253 10.95 13.76 -9.40
C TRP A 253 9.99 14.83 -8.90
N CYS A 254 8.77 14.40 -8.58
CA CYS A 254 7.72 15.21 -8.01
C CYS A 254 7.24 14.55 -6.72
N ALA A 255 6.89 15.38 -5.73
CA ALA A 255 6.23 14.92 -4.52
C ALA A 255 5.22 15.95 -4.01
N GLU A 256 4.09 15.50 -3.50
CA GLU A 256 3.08 16.38 -2.90
C GLU A 256 2.31 15.70 -1.76
N LEU A 257 1.74 16.49 -0.85
CA LEU A 257 0.83 15.99 0.17
C LEU A 257 -0.58 15.85 -0.42
N VAL A 258 -1.11 14.63 -0.43
CA VAL A 258 -2.42 14.30 -1.04
C VAL A 258 -3.48 13.88 -0.01
N GLY A 259 -3.06 13.50 1.19
CA GLY A 259 -3.93 13.09 2.28
C GLY A 259 -3.53 13.73 3.61
N SER A 260 -4.51 14.02 4.48
CA SER A 260 -4.27 14.54 5.82
C SER A 260 -5.38 14.13 6.79
N SER A 261 -5.04 13.57 7.95
CA SER A 261 -6.03 13.26 9.03
C SER A 261 -6.59 14.52 9.71
N GLY A 262 -5.99 15.68 9.44
CA GLY A 262 -6.39 16.96 10.03
C GLY A 262 -5.80 17.17 11.43
N VAL A 263 -6.40 18.08 12.20
CA VAL A 263 -6.03 18.31 13.60
C VAL A 263 -7.17 17.77 14.45
N GLN A 264 -7.05 16.52 14.88
CA GLN A 264 -7.94 15.95 15.90
C GLN A 264 -7.24 16.02 17.26
N ALA A 265 -8.01 16.30 18.33
CA ALA A 265 -7.45 16.47 19.66
C ALA A 265 -6.75 15.19 20.14
N GLY A 266 -5.45 15.27 20.40
CA GLY A 266 -4.66 14.20 21.02
C GLY A 266 -3.86 13.31 20.07
N TRP A 267 -3.94 13.50 18.74
CA TRP A 267 -3.19 12.74 17.75
C TRP A 267 -2.21 13.60 16.96
N GLU A 268 -1.09 13.00 16.57
CA GLU A 268 -0.15 13.59 15.64
C GLU A 268 -0.78 13.65 14.25
N LYS A 269 -0.62 14.78 13.56
CA LYS A 269 -1.16 14.94 12.20
C LYS A 269 -0.50 13.92 11.27
N LEU A 270 -1.31 13.04 10.69
CA LEU A 270 -0.89 12.07 9.68
C LEU A 270 -1.12 12.67 8.29
N VAL A 271 -0.21 12.40 7.36
CA VAL A 271 -0.31 12.83 5.96
C VAL A 271 0.14 11.71 5.02
N ILE A 272 -0.32 11.77 3.78
CA ILE A 272 0.13 10.88 2.71
C ILE A 272 0.86 11.72 1.67
N VAL A 273 2.10 11.33 1.37
CA VAL A 273 2.93 11.89 0.31
C VAL A 273 2.76 11.05 -0.95
N ARG A 274 2.37 11.66 -2.06
CA ARG A 274 2.44 11.05 -3.40
C ARG A 274 3.78 11.41 -4.04
N VAL A 275 4.49 10.43 -4.60
CA VAL A 275 5.79 10.57 -5.26
C VAL A 275 5.72 9.98 -6.67
N TRP A 276 6.14 10.71 -7.69
CA TRP A 276 6.10 10.25 -9.09
C TRP A 276 7.14 10.96 -9.95
N ARG A 277 7.27 10.53 -11.21
CA ARG A 277 8.08 11.21 -12.22
C ARG A 277 7.20 12.01 -13.17
N GLU A 278 7.61 13.23 -13.47
CA GLU A 278 7.04 14.02 -14.56
C GLU A 278 8.05 14.12 -15.70
N PHE A 279 7.61 13.81 -16.93
CA PHE A 279 8.45 13.91 -18.11
C PHE A 279 8.23 15.26 -18.78
N THR A 280 9.32 15.97 -19.07
CA THR A 280 9.25 17.15 -19.93
C THR A 280 8.77 16.70 -21.30
N SER A 281 7.66 17.26 -21.78
CA SER A 281 7.26 17.07 -23.17
C SER A 281 8.40 17.57 -24.05
N SER A 282 9.02 16.67 -24.82
CA SER A 282 9.90 17.10 -25.90
C SER A 282 9.06 18.02 -26.77
N SER A 283 9.48 19.29 -26.87
CA SER A 283 8.89 20.19 -27.84
C SER A 283 9.07 19.51 -29.19
N SER A 284 7.98 19.02 -29.77
CA SER A 284 7.94 18.54 -31.13
C SER A 284 8.30 19.73 -32.01
N ALA A 285 9.58 19.87 -32.34
CA ALA A 285 10.05 20.75 -33.37
C ALA A 285 9.46 20.23 -34.68
N SER A 286 8.41 20.94 -35.12
CA SER A 286 7.79 20.90 -36.44
C SER A 286 8.81 21.04 -37.56
#